data_AF-A0A562CBA5-F1
#
_entry.id   AF-A0A562CBA5-F1
#
_cell.length_a   1.000
_cell.length_b   1.000
_cell.length_c   1.000
_cell.angle_alpha   90.00
_cell.angle_beta   90.00
_cell.angle_gamma   90.00
#
_symmetry.space_group_name_H-M   'P 1'
#
loop_
_entity.id
_entity.type
_entity.pdbx_description
1 polymer ?
#
loop_
_entity_poly.entity_id
_entity_poly.type
_entity_poly.pdbx_seq_one_letter_code
_entity_poly.pdbx_strand_id
1 'polypeptide(L)'
;MREADEVLAGVVAGGLAALVATFVAPLNLNTVVIASMIVLMPGMALTNAFSELTSQHLISGTARLFGALATLLKLTVGTMIALIALQLLGLEPQVRALRPQPAWVEWGAVVTASWAFAALFRSGRRDIALVMAAAIAGYQISRLGGQWLGSPIGVFLSALVITVAGNGYAQWRNRPGALIRVPGIIMLVPGSTSLRTLLVAVQQQDVVAGQQAAITVVNVLLALIAGLLVGNLLLPARRSL
;
A
#
# COMPACT_ATOMS: atom_id res chain seq x y z
N MET A 1 -15.18 14.14 13.37
CA MET A 1 -15.90 13.24 12.43
C MET A 1 -14.93 12.31 11.72
N ARG A 2 -13.94 12.81 10.98
CA ARG A 2 -12.94 12.00 10.25
C ARG A 2 -12.22 10.91 11.07
N GLU A 3 -12.01 11.15 12.37
CA GLU A 3 -11.37 10.16 13.26
C GLU A 3 -12.25 8.94 13.56
N ALA A 4 -13.57 9.15 13.68
CA ALA A 4 -14.52 8.08 13.88
C ALA A 4 -14.65 7.22 12.62
N ASP A 5 -14.54 7.84 11.45
CA ASP A 5 -14.64 7.16 10.15
C ASP A 5 -13.53 6.12 9.95
N GLU A 6 -12.29 6.42 10.37
CA GLU A 6 -11.16 5.49 10.27
C GLU A 6 -11.33 4.26 11.16
N VAL A 7 -11.82 4.47 12.40
CA VAL A 7 -12.10 3.37 13.33
C VAL A 7 -13.27 2.54 12.82
N LEU A 8 -14.38 3.16 12.41
CA LEU A 8 -15.54 2.47 11.85
C LEU A 8 -15.18 1.68 10.59
N ALA A 9 -14.35 2.24 9.70
CA ALA A 9 -13.88 1.52 8.54
C ALA A 9 -13.06 0.28 8.91
N GLY A 10 -12.21 0.36 9.94
CA GLY A 10 -11.52 -0.81 10.49
C GLY A 10 -12.48 -1.85 11.04
N VAL A 11 -13.51 -1.43 11.78
CA VAL A 11 -14.54 -2.33 12.33
C VAL A 11 -15.29 -3.04 11.21
N VAL A 12 -15.74 -2.30 10.19
CA VAL A 12 -16.49 -2.86 9.05
C VAL A 12 -15.60 -3.80 8.23
N ALA A 13 -14.36 -3.39 7.93
CA ALA A 13 -13.41 -4.22 7.19
C ALA A 13 -13.08 -5.53 7.92
N GLY A 14 -12.71 -5.44 9.19
CA GLY A 14 -12.40 -6.59 10.04
C GLY A 14 -13.61 -7.51 10.23
N GLY A 15 -14.76 -6.92 10.53
CA GLY A 15 -16.01 -7.65 10.78
C GLY A 15 -16.51 -8.38 9.55
N LEU A 16 -16.61 -7.70 8.40
CA LEU A 16 -17.06 -8.34 7.16
C LEU A 16 -16.08 -9.43 6.71
N ALA A 17 -14.77 -9.17 6.75
CA ALA A 17 -13.78 -10.18 6.35
C ALA A 17 -13.85 -11.42 7.25
N ALA A 18 -14.04 -11.24 8.55
CA ALA A 18 -14.16 -12.33 9.50
C ALA A 18 -15.48 -13.09 9.35
N LEU A 19 -16.62 -12.40 9.15
CA LEU A 19 -17.92 -13.04 8.88
C LEU A 19 -17.87 -13.89 7.60
N VAL A 20 -17.28 -13.37 6.53
CA VAL A 20 -17.10 -14.14 5.27
C VAL A 20 -16.19 -15.36 5.52
N ALA A 21 -15.11 -15.18 6.30
CA ALA A 21 -14.22 -16.27 6.66
C ALA A 21 -14.88 -17.35 7.55
N THR A 22 -15.91 -17.00 8.32
CA THR A 22 -16.66 -17.95 9.16
C THR A 22 -17.77 -18.65 8.38
N PHE A 23 -18.53 -17.94 7.55
CA PHE A 23 -19.78 -18.46 6.96
C PHE A 23 -19.70 -18.83 5.48
N VAL A 24 -18.75 -18.30 4.72
CA VAL A 24 -18.74 -18.45 3.25
C VAL A 24 -17.60 -19.35 2.80
N ALA A 25 -16.35 -18.98 3.10
CA ALA A 25 -15.18 -19.71 2.65
C ALA A 25 -13.96 -19.35 3.49
N PRO A 26 -12.97 -20.26 3.64
CA PRO A 26 -11.72 -19.94 4.32
C PRO A 26 -10.96 -18.82 3.60
N LEU A 27 -10.48 -17.83 4.36
CA LEU A 27 -9.76 -16.68 3.83
C LEU A 27 -8.40 -16.49 4.51
N ASN A 28 -7.48 -15.85 3.81
CA ASN A 28 -6.35 -15.19 4.46
C ASN A 28 -6.83 -13.86 5.04
N LEU A 29 -7.37 -13.91 6.26
CA LEU A 29 -8.05 -12.81 6.93
C LEU A 29 -7.23 -11.51 6.90
N ASN A 30 -5.95 -11.58 7.29
CA ASN A 30 -5.08 -10.40 7.32
C ASN A 30 -4.91 -9.77 5.94
N THR A 31 -4.72 -10.57 4.88
CA THR A 31 -4.60 -10.05 3.52
C THR A 31 -5.90 -9.39 3.04
N VAL A 32 -7.06 -10.00 3.32
CA VAL A 32 -8.36 -9.45 2.90
C VAL A 32 -8.68 -8.15 3.64
N VAL A 33 -8.45 -8.11 4.95
CA VAL A 33 -8.62 -6.88 5.76
C VAL A 33 -7.73 -5.77 5.22
N ILE A 34 -6.43 -6.02 5.04
CA ILE A 34 -5.49 -5.01 4.51
C ILE A 34 -5.91 -4.56 3.10
N ALA A 35 -6.31 -5.47 2.21
CA ALA A 35 -6.75 -5.14 0.86
C ALA A 35 -8.02 -4.27 0.85
N SER A 36 -8.98 -4.55 1.74
CA SER A 36 -10.22 -3.77 1.84
C SER A 36 -10.00 -2.33 2.32
N MET A 37 -8.91 -2.09 3.04
CA MET A 37 -8.58 -0.79 3.64
C MET A 37 -7.55 -0.01 2.82
N ILE A 38 -7.12 -0.51 1.66
CA ILE A 38 -6.00 0.05 0.88
C ILE A 38 -6.15 1.52 0.52
N VAL A 39 -7.37 1.98 0.32
CA VAL A 39 -7.69 3.37 -0.01
C VAL A 39 -7.57 4.30 1.21
N LEU A 40 -7.79 3.76 2.41
CA LEU A 40 -7.75 4.50 3.67
C LEU A 40 -6.34 4.54 4.26
N MET A 41 -5.48 3.61 3.84
CA MET A 41 -4.12 3.53 4.36
C MET A 41 -3.30 4.77 3.97
N PRO A 42 -2.60 5.39 4.92
CA PRO A 42 -1.91 6.67 4.74
C PRO A 42 -0.55 6.48 4.05
N GLY A 43 -0.47 5.62 3.05
CA GLY A 43 0.78 5.28 2.39
C GLY A 43 1.47 6.53 1.83
N MET A 44 0.76 7.29 0.98
CA MET A 44 1.33 8.50 0.35
C MET A 44 1.72 9.55 1.40
N ALA A 45 0.99 9.62 2.52
CA ALA A 45 1.35 10.49 3.63
C ALA A 45 2.66 10.05 4.29
N LEU A 46 2.88 8.74 4.50
CA LEU A 46 4.15 8.21 5.00
C LEU A 46 5.32 8.51 4.06
N THR A 47 5.15 8.24 2.76
CA THR A 47 6.22 8.48 1.78
C THR A 47 6.56 9.96 1.66
N ASN A 48 5.56 10.84 1.62
CA ASN A 48 5.78 12.28 1.60
C ASN A 48 6.42 12.78 2.91
N ALA A 49 5.99 12.25 4.07
CA ALA A 49 6.55 12.63 5.36
C ALA A 49 8.04 12.33 5.43
N PHE A 50 8.46 11.14 5.00
CA PHE A 50 9.87 10.77 4.93
C PHE A 50 10.63 11.63 3.92
N SER A 51 10.07 11.88 2.74
CA SER A 51 10.69 12.79 1.77
C SER A 51 10.92 14.18 2.39
N GLU A 52 9.91 14.75 3.06
CA GLU A 52 10.00 16.06 3.72
C GLU A 52 11.03 16.05 4.86
N LEU A 53 11.09 14.99 5.68
CA LEU A 53 12.11 14.83 6.73
C LEU A 53 13.53 14.78 6.14
N THR A 54 13.73 14.06 5.03
CA THR A 54 15.04 14.00 4.35
C THR A 54 15.40 15.33 3.68
N SER A 55 14.41 16.12 3.25
CA SER A 55 14.60 17.46 2.69
C SER A 55 14.64 18.58 3.74
N GLN A 56 14.84 18.24 5.02
CA GLN A 56 14.93 19.19 6.15
C GLN A 56 13.66 20.01 6.43
N HIS A 57 12.51 19.63 5.86
CA HIS A 57 11.21 20.19 6.20
C HIS A 57 10.63 19.50 7.45
N LEU A 58 11.31 19.66 8.58
CA LEU A 58 11.06 18.89 9.81
C LEU A 58 9.65 19.08 10.37
N ILE A 59 9.11 20.31 10.35
CA ILE A 59 7.78 20.61 10.91
C ILE A 59 6.68 19.88 10.13
N SER A 60 6.67 20.03 8.80
CA SER A 60 5.67 19.38 7.93
C SER A 60 5.87 17.86 7.90
N GLY A 61 7.13 17.41 7.82
CA GLY A 61 7.47 15.99 7.78
C GLY A 61 7.05 15.24 9.05
N THR A 62 7.34 15.79 10.24
CA THR A 62 6.91 15.19 11.51
C THR A 62 5.39 15.21 11.66
N ALA A 63 4.72 16.32 11.36
CA ALA A 63 3.26 16.42 11.45
C ALA A 63 2.57 15.38 10.55
N ARG A 64 3.03 15.23 9.31
CA ARG A 64 2.48 14.24 8.36
C ARG A 64 2.80 12.81 8.78
N LEU A 65 3.98 12.55 9.34
CA LEU A 65 4.37 11.24 9.88
C LEU A 65 3.45 10.82 11.03
N PHE A 66 3.30 11.67 12.04
CA PHE A 66 2.45 11.38 13.20
C PHE A 66 0.97 11.31 12.82
N GLY A 67 0.51 12.12 11.86
CA GLY A 67 -0.83 12.00 11.28
C GLY A 67 -1.06 10.63 10.63
N ALA A 68 -0.12 10.15 9.83
CA ALA A 68 -0.20 8.83 9.21
C ALA A 68 -0.15 7.69 10.24
N LEU A 69 0.70 7.80 11.27
CA LEU A 69 0.74 6.83 12.37
C LEU A 69 -0.58 6.79 13.14
N ALA A 70 -1.20 7.94 13.40
CA ALA A 70 -2.50 8.02 14.05
C ALA A 70 -3.60 7.33 13.24
N THR A 71 -3.65 7.54 11.91
CA THR A 71 -4.58 6.82 11.03
C THR A 71 -4.35 5.31 11.08
N LEU A 72 -3.09 4.85 11.00
CA LEU A 72 -2.78 3.42 11.10
C LEU A 72 -3.23 2.80 12.43
N LEU A 73 -3.03 3.52 13.54
CA LEU A 73 -3.51 3.08 14.86
C LEU A 73 -5.04 2.98 14.89
N LYS A 74 -5.77 3.99 14.39
CA LYS A 74 -7.25 3.99 14.34
C LYS A 74 -7.79 2.83 13.51
N LEU A 75 -7.21 2.59 12.33
CA LEU A 75 -7.55 1.46 11.46
C LEU A 75 -7.28 0.11 12.15
N THR A 76 -6.16 -0.01 12.86
CA THR A 76 -5.78 -1.21 13.63
C THR A 76 -6.75 -1.45 14.79
N VAL A 77 -7.04 -0.42 15.58
CA VAL A 77 -7.98 -0.47 16.70
C VAL A 77 -9.37 -0.90 16.21
N GLY A 78 -9.88 -0.30 15.14
CA GLY A 78 -11.17 -0.68 14.57
C GLY A 78 -11.21 -2.15 14.15
N THR A 79 -10.15 -2.62 13.48
CA THR A 79 -10.03 -4.04 13.09
C THR A 79 -10.03 -4.95 14.32
N MET A 80 -9.26 -4.61 15.34
CA MET A 80 -9.17 -5.41 16.57
C MET A 80 -10.49 -5.47 17.33
N ILE A 81 -11.22 -4.35 17.42
CA ILE A 81 -12.56 -4.32 18.03
C ILE A 81 -13.48 -5.33 17.34
N ALA A 82 -13.50 -5.35 16.01
CA ALA A 82 -14.33 -6.30 15.26
C ALA A 82 -13.93 -7.76 15.53
N LEU A 83 -12.64 -8.08 15.49
CA LEU A 83 -12.16 -9.44 15.70
C LEU A 83 -12.45 -9.94 17.13
N ILE A 84 -12.23 -9.10 18.14
CA ILE A 84 -12.54 -9.42 19.54
C ILE A 84 -14.06 -9.59 19.73
N ALA A 85 -14.87 -8.71 19.14
CA ALA A 85 -16.32 -8.82 19.23
C ALA A 85 -16.85 -10.14 18.65
N LEU A 86 -16.31 -10.60 17.52
CA LEU A 86 -16.67 -11.88 16.92
C LEU A 86 -16.21 -13.08 17.77
N GLN A 87 -15.00 -13.01 18.35
CA GLN A 87 -14.52 -14.04 19.27
C GLN A 87 -15.42 -14.16 20.50
N LEU A 88 -15.88 -13.05 21.07
CA LEU A 88 -16.83 -13.05 22.19
C LEU A 88 -18.19 -13.66 21.83
N LEU A 89 -18.57 -13.60 20.55
CA LEU A 89 -19.77 -14.26 20.01
C LEU A 89 -19.54 -15.75 19.67
N GLY A 90 -18.33 -16.28 19.90
CA GLY A 90 -17.96 -17.66 19.58
C GLY A 90 -17.78 -17.94 18.08
N LEU A 91 -17.63 -16.89 17.27
CA LEU A 91 -17.39 -17.04 15.83
C LEU A 91 -15.89 -17.17 15.59
N GLU A 92 -15.44 -18.36 15.19
CA GLU A 92 -14.05 -18.60 14.79
C GLU A 92 -13.89 -18.47 13.27
N PRO A 93 -13.15 -17.46 12.77
CA PRO A 93 -12.87 -17.33 11.35
C PRO A 93 -12.01 -18.49 10.87
N GLN A 94 -12.41 -19.16 9.79
CA GLN A 94 -11.59 -20.21 9.19
C GLN A 94 -10.44 -19.57 8.41
N VAL A 95 -9.29 -19.43 9.06
CA VAL A 95 -8.09 -18.88 8.42
C VAL A 95 -7.35 -20.00 7.69
N ARG A 96 -7.50 -20.06 6.36
CA ARG A 96 -6.76 -21.02 5.53
C ARG A 96 -6.08 -20.28 4.40
N ALA A 97 -4.75 -20.20 4.47
CA ALA A 97 -3.93 -19.69 3.38
C ALA A 97 -3.54 -20.88 2.48
N LEU A 98 -4.13 -20.99 1.29
CA LEU A 98 -3.51 -21.81 0.24
C LEU A 98 -2.15 -21.18 -0.08
N ARG A 99 -1.07 -21.92 0.16
CA ARG A 99 0.29 -21.56 -0.26
C ARG A 99 0.88 -22.73 -1.05
N PRO A 100 1.28 -22.54 -2.33
CA PRO A 100 1.22 -21.29 -3.12
C PRO A 100 -0.21 -20.91 -3.57
N GLN A 101 -0.49 -19.60 -3.69
CA GLN A 101 -1.70 -19.14 -4.37
C GLN A 101 -1.57 -19.43 -5.87
N PRO A 102 -2.61 -19.93 -6.55
CA PRO A 102 -2.57 -20.13 -8.00
C PRO A 102 -2.30 -18.82 -8.76
N ALA A 103 -1.50 -18.88 -9.82
CA ALA A 103 -1.13 -17.69 -10.59
C ALA A 103 -2.33 -16.93 -11.17
N TRP A 104 -3.42 -17.63 -11.52
CA TRP A 104 -4.64 -17.00 -12.02
C TRP A 104 -5.35 -16.14 -10.96
N VAL A 105 -5.28 -16.52 -9.68
CA VAL A 105 -5.82 -15.73 -8.56
C VAL A 105 -5.01 -14.45 -8.42
N GLU A 106 -3.69 -14.57 -8.50
CA GLU A 106 -2.79 -13.42 -8.41
C GLU A 106 -3.04 -12.43 -9.54
N TRP A 107 -3.07 -12.89 -10.79
CA TRP A 107 -3.33 -12.03 -11.95
C TRP A 107 -4.74 -11.44 -11.91
N GLY A 108 -5.74 -12.22 -11.50
CA GLY A 108 -7.11 -11.72 -11.31
C GLY A 108 -7.17 -10.61 -10.25
N ALA A 109 -6.47 -10.79 -9.13
CA ALA A 109 -6.37 -9.77 -8.08
C ALA A 109 -5.64 -8.52 -8.57
N VAL A 110 -4.54 -8.67 -9.30
CA VAL A 110 -3.77 -7.55 -9.87
C VAL A 110 -4.60 -6.74 -10.86
N VAL A 111 -5.32 -7.38 -11.77
CA VAL A 111 -6.20 -6.70 -12.74
C VAL A 111 -7.35 -6.00 -12.02
N THR A 112 -7.99 -6.67 -11.07
CA THR A 112 -9.11 -6.11 -10.30
C THR A 112 -8.66 -4.91 -9.47
N ALA A 113 -7.52 -5.01 -8.78
CA ALA A 113 -6.94 -3.92 -8.00
C ALA A 113 -6.54 -2.73 -8.90
N SER A 114 -5.95 -3.00 -10.06
CA SER A 114 -5.58 -1.96 -11.02
C SER A 114 -6.80 -1.23 -11.58
N TRP A 115 -7.89 -1.95 -11.83
CA TRP A 115 -9.17 -1.37 -12.23
C TRP A 115 -9.78 -0.51 -11.10
N ALA A 116 -9.77 -1.02 -9.87
CA ALA A 116 -10.22 -0.28 -8.69
C ALA A 116 -9.42 1.02 -8.50
N PHE A 117 -8.11 1.00 -8.72
CA PHE A 117 -7.28 2.21 -8.70
C PHE A 117 -7.62 3.18 -9.84
N ALA A 118 -7.88 2.69 -11.05
CA ALA A 118 -8.32 3.55 -12.14
C ALA A 118 -9.62 4.29 -11.79
N ALA A 119 -10.56 3.60 -11.15
CA ALA A 119 -11.79 4.19 -10.62
C ALA A 119 -11.53 5.16 -9.46
N LEU A 120 -10.64 4.80 -8.53
CA LEU A 120 -10.26 5.63 -7.38
C LEU A 120 -9.67 6.98 -7.83
N PHE A 121 -8.79 6.96 -8.81
CA PHE A 121 -8.19 8.17 -9.37
C PHE A 121 -9.11 8.93 -10.33
N ARG A 122 -10.35 8.47 -10.52
CA ARG A 122 -11.33 9.05 -11.46
C ARG A 122 -10.72 9.25 -12.85
N SER A 123 -9.98 8.25 -13.31
CA SER A 123 -9.21 8.32 -14.55
C SER A 123 -10.15 8.50 -15.74
N GLY A 124 -9.80 9.39 -16.67
CA GLY A 124 -10.56 9.53 -17.90
C GLY A 124 -10.60 8.19 -18.66
N ARG A 125 -11.68 7.89 -19.38
CA ARG A 125 -11.85 6.61 -20.10
C ARG A 125 -10.66 6.24 -21.01
N ARG A 126 -9.96 7.25 -21.52
CA ARG A 126 -8.76 7.12 -22.37
C ARG A 126 -7.50 6.74 -21.60
N ASP A 127 -7.43 7.07 -20.32
CA ASP A 127 -6.26 6.89 -19.46
C ASP A 127 -6.37 5.62 -18.59
N ILE A 128 -7.55 4.98 -18.51
CA ILE A 128 -7.77 3.76 -17.70
C ILE A 128 -6.73 2.69 -18.03
N ALA A 129 -6.51 2.40 -19.31
CA ALA A 129 -5.54 1.39 -19.72
C ALA A 129 -4.11 1.76 -19.32
N LEU A 130 -3.75 3.04 -19.40
CA LEU A 130 -2.43 3.54 -19.00
C LEU A 130 -2.23 3.43 -17.48
N VAL A 131 -3.24 3.84 -16.71
CA VAL A 131 -3.24 3.79 -15.24
C VAL A 131 -3.15 2.35 -14.76
N MET A 132 -3.91 1.45 -15.37
CA MET A 132 -3.82 0.02 -15.08
C MET A 132 -2.45 -0.54 -15.44
N ALA A 133 -1.93 -0.25 -16.63
CA ALA A 133 -0.60 -0.70 -17.04
C ALA A 133 0.49 -0.21 -16.08
N ALA A 134 0.38 1.03 -15.60
CA ALA A 134 1.31 1.59 -14.62
C ALA A 134 1.25 0.85 -13.27
N ALA A 135 0.05 0.59 -12.74
CA ALA A 135 -0.14 -0.16 -11.49
C ALA A 135 0.40 -1.60 -11.60
N ILE A 136 0.07 -2.29 -12.70
CA ILE A 136 0.54 -3.65 -12.98
C ILE A 136 2.06 -3.67 -13.12
N ALA A 137 2.65 -2.76 -13.90
CA ALA A 137 4.09 -2.67 -14.06
C ALA A 137 4.79 -2.38 -12.73
N GLY A 138 4.26 -1.44 -11.94
CA GLY A 138 4.79 -1.12 -10.62
C GLY A 138 4.86 -2.34 -9.71
N TYR A 139 3.75 -3.08 -9.61
CA TYR A 139 3.69 -4.32 -8.85
C TYR A 139 4.67 -5.37 -9.39
N GLN A 140 4.68 -5.61 -10.70
CA GLN A 140 5.47 -6.70 -11.28
C GLN A 140 6.98 -6.44 -11.25
N ILE A 141 7.42 -5.21 -11.49
CA ILE A 141 8.84 -4.87 -11.37
C ILE A 141 9.30 -5.07 -9.93
N SER A 142 8.49 -4.65 -8.95
CA SER A 142 8.82 -4.84 -7.54
C SER A 142 8.81 -6.31 -7.13
N ARG A 143 7.87 -7.09 -7.65
CA ARG A 143 7.76 -8.51 -7.35
C ARG A 143 8.92 -9.30 -7.95
N LEU A 144 9.21 -9.12 -9.24
CA LEU A 144 10.31 -9.79 -9.91
C LEU A 144 11.65 -9.36 -9.30
N GLY A 145 11.91 -8.05 -9.19
CA GLY A 145 13.14 -7.56 -8.54
C GLY A 145 13.28 -8.07 -7.10
N GLY A 146 12.17 -8.17 -6.37
CA GLY A 146 12.13 -8.70 -5.00
C GLY A 146 12.48 -10.19 -4.90
N GLN A 147 12.13 -10.99 -5.90
CA GLN A 147 12.45 -12.43 -5.94
C GLN A 147 13.94 -12.70 -6.17
N TRP A 148 14.60 -11.90 -7.00
CA TRP A 148 16.00 -12.12 -7.37
C TRP A 148 17.00 -11.38 -6.49
N LEU A 149 16.68 -10.16 -6.05
CA LEU A 149 17.61 -9.23 -5.41
C LEU A 149 17.16 -8.83 -3.99
N GLY A 150 16.00 -9.30 -3.54
CA GLY A 150 15.42 -8.95 -2.24
C GLY A 150 14.44 -7.77 -2.32
N SER A 151 13.48 -7.78 -1.39
CA SER A 151 12.31 -6.88 -1.40
C SER A 151 12.65 -5.38 -1.53
N PRO A 152 13.62 -4.81 -0.77
CA PRO A 152 13.96 -3.40 -0.91
C PRO A 152 14.47 -3.04 -2.30
N ILE A 153 15.29 -3.88 -2.93
CA ILE A 153 15.83 -3.63 -4.27
C ILE A 153 14.72 -3.68 -5.33
N GLY A 154 13.76 -4.61 -5.19
CA GLY A 154 12.58 -4.63 -6.05
C GLY A 154 11.78 -3.33 -6.00
N VAL A 155 11.52 -2.80 -4.79
CA VAL A 155 10.83 -1.52 -4.61
C VAL A 155 11.61 -0.37 -5.22
N PHE A 156 12.94 -0.33 -5.01
CA PHE A 156 13.83 0.67 -5.61
C PHE A 156 13.74 0.67 -7.15
N LEU A 157 13.89 -0.51 -7.77
CA LEU A 157 13.83 -0.66 -9.23
C LEU A 157 12.48 -0.23 -9.79
N SER A 158 11.40 -0.62 -9.12
CA SER A 158 10.05 -0.24 -9.53
C SER A 158 9.82 1.27 -9.43
N ALA A 159 10.19 1.88 -8.29
CA ALA A 159 10.12 3.32 -8.11
C ALA A 159 10.94 4.06 -9.17
N LEU A 160 12.16 3.60 -9.49
CA LEU A 160 13.00 4.17 -10.53
C LEU A 160 12.34 4.10 -11.91
N VAL A 161 11.92 2.90 -12.34
CA VAL A 161 11.33 2.69 -13.67
C VAL A 161 10.03 3.47 -13.84
N ILE A 162 9.13 3.43 -12.85
CA ILE A 162 7.87 4.18 -12.89
C ILE A 162 8.12 5.70 -12.89
N THR A 163 9.14 6.17 -12.18
CA THR A 163 9.52 7.59 -12.15
C THR A 163 10.01 8.07 -13.50
N VAL A 164 10.92 7.31 -14.13
CA VAL A 164 11.48 7.56 -15.46
C VAL A 164 10.37 7.49 -16.52
N ALA A 165 9.55 6.45 -16.50
CA ALA A 165 8.44 6.27 -17.43
C ALA A 165 7.40 7.41 -17.32
N GLY A 166 7.05 7.81 -16.10
CA GLY A 166 6.13 8.92 -15.87
C GLY A 166 6.69 10.27 -16.36
N ASN A 167 7.99 10.52 -16.19
CA ASN A 167 8.62 11.73 -16.71
C ASN A 167 8.74 11.72 -18.24
N GLY A 168 9.15 10.61 -18.82
CA GLY A 168 9.20 10.43 -20.27
C GLY A 168 7.83 10.61 -20.91
N TYR A 169 6.79 9.99 -20.34
CA TYR A 169 5.42 10.17 -20.79
C TYR A 169 4.97 11.64 -20.72
N ALA A 170 5.32 12.34 -19.64
CA ALA A 170 4.97 13.74 -19.49
C ALA A 170 5.61 14.64 -20.56
N GLN A 171 6.87 14.36 -20.89
CA GLN A 171 7.60 15.09 -21.92
C GLN A 171 7.08 14.80 -23.33
N TRP A 172 6.85 13.52 -23.66
CA TRP A 172 6.48 13.10 -25.01
C TRP A 172 5.01 13.35 -25.35
N ARG A 173 4.10 13.16 -24.39
CA ARG A 173 2.66 13.28 -24.63
C ARG A 173 2.06 14.62 -24.20
N ASN A 174 2.85 15.52 -23.62
CA ASN A 174 2.37 16.79 -23.04
C ASN A 174 1.21 16.57 -22.05
N ARG A 175 1.29 15.51 -21.23
CA ARG A 175 0.28 15.15 -20.22
C ARG A 175 0.93 15.05 -18.83
N PRO A 176 0.16 15.13 -17.73
CA PRO A 176 0.73 15.00 -16.40
C PRO A 176 1.38 13.62 -16.19
N GLY A 177 2.66 13.59 -15.81
CA GLY A 177 3.37 12.34 -15.47
C GLY A 177 2.80 11.62 -14.24
N ALA A 178 1.99 12.34 -13.45
CA ALA A 178 1.22 11.79 -12.34
C ALA A 178 0.28 10.65 -12.76
N LEU A 179 -0.18 10.62 -14.03
CA LEU A 179 -1.01 9.54 -14.58
C LEU A 179 -0.34 8.17 -14.54
N ILE A 180 1.00 8.13 -14.54
CA ILE A 180 1.78 6.89 -14.44
C ILE A 180 2.34 6.73 -13.02
N ARG A 181 2.91 7.80 -12.46
CA ARG A 181 3.63 7.75 -11.18
C ARG A 181 2.75 7.36 -10.00
N VAL A 182 1.61 8.04 -9.85
CA VAL A 182 0.72 7.83 -8.70
C VAL A 182 0.20 6.39 -8.66
N PRO A 183 -0.43 5.86 -9.73
CA PRO A 183 -0.92 4.48 -9.72
C PRO A 183 0.19 3.43 -9.75
N GLY A 184 1.34 3.71 -10.37
CA GLY A 184 2.47 2.76 -10.39
C GLY A 184 3.17 2.64 -9.04
N ILE A 185 3.18 3.70 -8.24
CA ILE A 185 3.87 3.71 -6.93
C ILE A 185 2.93 3.28 -5.81
N ILE A 186 1.63 3.58 -5.85
CA ILE A 186 0.71 3.39 -4.70
C ILE A 186 0.71 1.98 -4.09
N MET A 187 0.91 0.93 -4.90
CA MET A 187 0.99 -0.45 -4.43
C MET A 187 2.29 -0.78 -3.67
N LEU A 188 3.35 -0.01 -3.90
CA LEU A 188 4.68 -0.17 -3.30
C LEU A 188 4.82 0.56 -1.98
N VAL A 189 3.99 1.58 -1.80
CA VAL A 189 4.04 2.46 -0.65
C VAL A 189 3.67 1.66 0.60
N PRO A 190 4.39 1.83 1.73
CA PRO A 190 4.30 0.94 2.87
C PRO A 190 3.01 1.10 3.69
N GLY A 191 1.92 1.63 3.15
CA GLY A 191 0.64 1.69 3.88
C GLY A 191 0.18 0.28 4.31
N SER A 192 0.16 -0.65 3.36
CA SER A 192 -0.22 -2.06 3.56
C SER A 192 0.75 -2.81 4.47
N THR A 193 2.05 -2.65 4.24
CA THR A 193 3.09 -3.26 5.07
C THR A 193 3.05 -2.73 6.50
N SER A 194 2.87 -1.42 6.69
CA SER A 194 2.77 -0.80 8.02
C SER A 194 1.55 -1.29 8.80
N LEU A 195 0.37 -1.34 8.17
CA LEU A 195 -0.83 -1.86 8.83
C LEU A 195 -0.66 -3.34 9.19
N ARG A 196 -0.08 -4.14 8.29
CA ARG A 196 0.24 -5.55 8.55
C ARG A 196 1.14 -5.72 9.77
N THR A 197 2.18 -4.90 9.87
CA THR A 197 3.10 -4.88 11.01
C THR A 197 2.34 -4.67 12.32
N LEU A 198 1.46 -3.67 12.37
CA LEU A 198 0.68 -3.37 13.57
C LEU A 198 -0.29 -4.50 13.93
N LEU A 199 -0.99 -5.05 12.94
CA LEU A 199 -1.90 -6.18 13.17
C LEU A 199 -1.15 -7.40 13.70
N VAL A 200 0.01 -7.74 13.13
CA VAL A 200 0.84 -8.88 13.59
C VAL A 200 1.37 -8.63 14.99
N ALA A 201 1.95 -7.45 15.25
CA ALA A 201 2.52 -7.11 16.56
C ALA A 201 1.46 -7.15 17.67
N VAL A 202 0.26 -6.64 17.39
CA VAL A 202 -0.84 -6.62 18.37
C VAL A 202 -1.49 -7.99 18.55
N GLN A 203 -1.72 -8.75 17.47
CA GLN A 203 -2.37 -10.07 17.54
C GLN A 203 -1.46 -11.15 18.13
N GLN A 204 -0.17 -11.15 17.77
CA GLN A 204 0.77 -12.21 18.18
C GLN A 204 1.50 -11.88 19.48
N GLN A 205 1.42 -10.63 19.96
CA GLN A 205 2.21 -10.11 21.10
C GLN A 205 3.73 -10.37 20.97
N ASP A 206 4.21 -10.55 19.73
CA ASP A 206 5.61 -10.86 19.43
C ASP A 206 6.37 -9.56 19.12
N VAL A 207 7.17 -9.13 20.10
CA VAL A 207 8.01 -7.93 20.02
C VAL A 207 9.07 -8.06 18.91
N VAL A 208 9.60 -9.25 18.67
CA VAL A 208 10.63 -9.49 17.66
C VAL A 208 10.03 -9.35 16.26
N ALA A 209 8.85 -9.93 16.04
CA ALA A 209 8.12 -9.78 14.79
C ALA A 209 7.78 -8.30 14.51
N GLY A 210 7.35 -7.55 15.55
CA GLY A 210 7.10 -6.12 15.46
C GLY A 210 8.34 -5.31 15.06
N GLN A 211 9.50 -5.59 15.66
CA GLN A 211 10.76 -4.91 15.35
C GLN A 211 11.23 -5.16 13.91
N GLN A 212 11.25 -6.43 13.47
CA GLN A 212 11.65 -6.79 12.10
C GLN A 212 10.77 -6.11 11.05
N ALA A 213 9.48 -6.02 11.35
CA ALA A 213 8.51 -5.43 10.45
C ALA A 213 8.61 -3.89 10.41
N ALA A 214 8.95 -3.23 11.53
CA ALA A 214 9.28 -1.80 11.56
C ALA A 214 10.53 -1.47 10.72
N ILE A 215 11.59 -2.27 10.84
CA ILE A 215 12.81 -2.13 10.02
C ILE A 215 12.47 -2.31 8.53
N THR A 216 11.59 -3.26 8.20
CA THR A 216 11.14 -3.49 6.82
C THR A 216 10.46 -2.27 6.23
N VAL A 217 9.57 -1.60 6.98
CA VAL A 217 8.89 -0.38 6.53
C VAL A 217 9.89 0.73 6.22
N VAL A 218 10.88 0.95 7.09
CA VAL A 218 11.94 1.96 6.88
C VAL A 218 12.76 1.63 5.64
N ASN A 219 13.17 0.37 5.46
CA ASN A 219 13.95 -0.06 4.29
C ASN A 219 13.18 0.13 2.98
N VAL A 220 11.88 -0.18 2.96
CA VAL A 220 10.99 0.04 1.81
C VAL A 220 10.88 1.53 1.49
N LEU A 221 10.75 2.39 2.51
CA LEU A 221 10.70 3.85 2.33
C LEU A 221 11.99 4.39 1.73
N LEU A 222 13.14 3.99 2.27
CA LEU A 222 14.45 4.42 1.77
C LEU A 222 14.66 3.96 0.32
N ALA A 223 14.33 2.71 0.01
CA ALA A 223 14.39 2.18 -1.35
C ALA A 223 13.49 2.97 -2.33
N LEU A 224 12.27 3.27 -1.92
CA LEU A 224 11.31 4.01 -2.72
C LEU A 224 11.78 5.45 -2.97
N ILE A 225 12.25 6.15 -1.93
CA ILE A 225 12.81 7.50 -2.03
C ILE A 225 14.04 7.51 -2.93
N ALA A 226 14.97 6.57 -2.75
CA ALA A 226 16.15 6.45 -3.59
C ALA A 226 15.77 6.24 -5.07
N GLY A 227 14.81 5.36 -5.35
CA GLY A 227 14.34 5.11 -6.72
C GLY A 227 13.68 6.35 -7.35
N LEU A 228 12.87 7.08 -6.58
CA LEU A 228 12.28 8.35 -7.01
C LEU A 228 13.34 9.42 -7.30
N LEU A 229 14.34 9.57 -6.43
CA LEU A 229 15.41 10.56 -6.59
C LEU A 229 16.26 10.25 -7.82
N VAL A 230 16.76 9.01 -7.93
CA VAL A 230 17.57 8.58 -9.07
C VAL A 230 16.78 8.66 -10.38
N GLY A 231 15.52 8.26 -10.38
CA GLY A 231 14.67 8.35 -11.57
C GLY A 231 14.45 9.80 -12.04
N ASN A 232 14.34 10.76 -11.12
CA ASN A 232 14.26 12.19 -11.46
C ASN A 232 15.59 12.78 -11.95
N LEU A 233 16.73 12.22 -11.54
CA LEU A 233 18.04 12.60 -12.08
C LEU A 233 18.24 12.07 -13.51
N LEU A 234 17.76 10.85 -13.80
CA LEU A 234 17.88 10.23 -15.12
C LEU A 234 17.01 10.92 -16.17
N LEU A 235 15.75 11.21 -15.84
CA LEU A 235 14.88 12.04 -16.66
C LEU A 235 14.21 13.07 -15.75
N PRO A 236 14.45 14.37 -15.90
CA PRO A 236 13.85 15.38 -15.04
C PRO A 236 12.34 15.51 -15.27
N ALA A 237 11.61 15.76 -14.18
CA ALA A 237 10.19 16.06 -14.26
C ALA A 237 9.99 17.40 -14.98
N ARG A 238 8.96 17.49 -15.83
CA ARG A 238 8.56 18.77 -16.44
C ARG A 238 8.22 19.75 -15.32
N ARG A 239 8.94 20.87 -15.26
CA ARG A 239 8.57 22.00 -14.41
C ARG A 239 7.26 22.57 -14.97
N SER A 240 6.18 22.50 -14.20
CA SER A 240 5.03 23.37 -14.43
C SER A 240 5.49 24.79 -14.10
N LEU A 241 5.73 25.59 -15.13
CA LEU A 241 5.73 27.05 -15.00
C LEU A 241 4.33 27.51 -14.59
#